data_AF-A0AAV6U197-F1
#
_entry.id   AF-A0AAV6U197-F1
#
_cell.length_a   1.000
_cell.length_b   1.000
_cell.length_c   1.000
_cell.angle_alpha   90.00
_cell.angle_beta   90.00
_cell.angle_gamma   90.00
#
_symmetry.space_group_name_H-M   'P 1'
#
loop_
_entity.id
_entity.type
_entity.pdbx_description
1 polymer ?
#
loop_
_entity_poly.entity_id
_entity_poly.type
_entity_poly.pdbx_seq_one_letter_code
_entity_poly.pdbx_strand_id
1 'polypeptide(L)'
;MSAICRKLFNRFIDPLETSFLGVRGVLLDSVMQHASCMDRYPSLKNEVIYRIKSKITQLTEETREKLVDHCMAEQLSVNVGHPDYDIDECSSIAPQVGCTKVWEEHTEVGVADGAHNAARPERREELLRMLLQNDCNKKRTQFVSRMITDYLEIVKKNVSHVYFINIKYFLVFKFMNYLNKKLKIELGSNWTSNLKKTLAQDCEEDFKRKAEMEAKCKYLGEALALIKAF
;
A
#
# COMPACT_ATOMS: atom_id res chain seq x y z
N MET A 1 -20.08 17.89 1.78
CA MET A 1 -19.61 16.73 1.00
C MET A 1 -18.08 16.63 0.97
N SER A 2 -17.37 17.60 0.38
CA SER A 2 -15.90 17.59 0.25
C SER A 2 -15.12 17.29 1.55
N ALA A 3 -15.45 17.94 2.66
CA ALA A 3 -14.77 17.69 3.95
C ALA A 3 -14.98 16.26 4.51
N ILE A 4 -16.14 15.65 4.23
CA ILE A 4 -16.44 14.28 4.68
C ILE A 4 -15.71 13.28 3.79
N CYS A 5 -15.71 13.48 2.46
CA CYS A 5 -14.96 12.66 1.54
C CYS A 5 -13.46 12.67 1.87
N ARG A 6 -12.87 13.83 2.20
CA ARG A 6 -11.45 13.91 2.64
C ARG A 6 -11.18 13.13 3.93
N LYS A 7 -12.05 13.25 4.93
CA LYS A 7 -11.92 12.48 6.19
C LYS A 7 -12.02 10.97 5.96
N LEU A 8 -12.94 10.53 5.10
CA LEU A 8 -13.11 9.12 4.76
C LEU A 8 -11.96 8.62 3.88
N PHE A 9 -11.40 9.46 3.01
CA PHE A 9 -10.25 9.12 2.20
C PHE A 9 -9.03 8.78 3.06
N ASN A 10 -8.76 9.56 4.10
CA ASN A 10 -7.63 9.30 5.02
C ASN A 10 -7.68 7.89 5.65
N ARG A 11 -8.87 7.29 5.75
CA ARG A 11 -9.01 5.90 6.24
C ARG A 11 -8.53 4.84 5.25
N PHE A 12 -8.30 5.19 3.99
CA PHE A 12 -7.69 4.28 3.01
C PHE A 12 -6.16 4.22 3.12
N ILE A 13 -5.51 5.20 3.76
CA ILE A 13 -4.04 5.25 3.85
C ILE A 13 -3.52 4.06 4.67
N ASP A 14 -4.04 3.84 5.88
CA ASP A 14 -3.53 2.76 6.76
C ASP A 14 -3.66 1.35 6.14
N PRO A 15 -4.80 0.97 5.51
CA PRO A 15 -4.90 -0.30 4.79
C PRO A 15 -3.90 -0.43 3.63
N LEU A 16 -3.63 0.66 2.91
CA LEU A 16 -2.64 0.66 1.83
C LEU A 16 -1.23 0.45 2.37
N GLU A 17 -0.87 1.14 3.46
CA GLU A 17 0.43 0.96 4.12
C GLU A 17 0.60 -0.48 4.65
N THR A 18 -0.43 -1.04 5.26
CA THR A 18 -0.43 -2.44 5.71
C THR A 18 -0.22 -3.40 4.54
N SER A 19 -0.85 -3.13 3.40
CA SER A 19 -0.70 -3.91 2.18
C SER A 19 0.72 -3.87 1.62
N PHE A 20 1.42 -2.72 1.69
CA PHE A 20 2.83 -2.62 1.32
C PHE A 20 3.73 -3.53 2.16
N LEU A 21 3.49 -3.60 3.47
CA LEU A 21 4.23 -4.51 4.35
C LEU A 21 4.00 -5.97 3.96
N GLY A 22 2.78 -6.32 3.55
CA GLY A 22 2.46 -7.64 3.00
C GLY A 22 3.27 -7.96 1.73
N VAL A 23 3.27 -7.06 0.75
CA VAL A 23 4.05 -7.25 -0.49
C VAL A 23 5.55 -7.33 -0.19
N ARG A 24 6.05 -6.50 0.72
CA ARG A 24 7.45 -6.54 1.18
C ARG A 24 7.78 -7.90 1.78
N GLY A 25 6.92 -8.43 2.66
CA GLY A 25 7.06 -9.75 3.26
C GLY A 25 7.19 -10.85 2.21
N VAL A 26 6.26 -10.89 1.25
CA VAL A 26 6.28 -11.88 0.15
C VAL A 26 7.57 -11.81 -0.67
N LEU A 27 8.06 -10.61 -0.99
CA LEU A 27 9.32 -10.45 -1.72
C LEU A 27 10.52 -10.94 -0.90
N LEU A 28 10.56 -10.63 0.40
CA LEU A 28 11.62 -11.07 1.30
C LEU A 28 11.63 -12.59 1.48
N ASP A 29 10.46 -13.20 1.67
CA ASP A 29 10.32 -14.65 1.84
C ASP A 29 10.76 -15.39 0.59
N SER A 30 10.36 -14.90 -0.59
CA SER A 30 10.81 -15.44 -1.87
C SER A 30 12.33 -15.41 -2.00
N VAL A 31 12.98 -14.29 -1.63
CA VAL A 31 14.44 -14.17 -1.63
C VAL A 31 15.09 -15.16 -0.66
N MET A 32 14.56 -15.28 0.55
CA MET A 32 15.09 -16.21 1.57
C MET A 32 14.98 -17.67 1.11
N GLN A 33 13.86 -18.04 0.49
CA GLN A 33 13.65 -19.38 -0.06
C GLN A 33 14.68 -19.70 -1.16
N HIS A 34 14.88 -18.79 -2.10
CA HIS A 34 15.82 -19.00 -3.21
C HIS A 34 17.29 -18.92 -2.77
N ALA A 35 17.61 -18.18 -1.69
CA ALA A 35 18.97 -18.07 -1.20
C ALA A 35 19.58 -19.38 -0.68
N SER A 36 18.75 -20.41 -0.43
CA SER A 36 19.21 -21.78 -0.12
C SER A 36 20.11 -22.38 -1.21
N CYS A 37 19.97 -21.95 -2.48
CA CYS A 37 20.87 -22.40 -3.54
C CYS A 37 22.32 -21.93 -3.37
N MET A 38 22.56 -21.00 -2.45
CA MET A 38 23.86 -20.43 -2.13
C MET A 38 24.42 -20.92 -0.78
N ASP A 39 23.85 -21.96 -0.18
CA ASP A 39 24.30 -22.49 1.12
C ASP A 39 25.77 -22.92 1.14
N ARG A 40 26.31 -23.28 -0.04
CA ARG A 40 27.73 -23.59 -0.24
C ARG A 40 28.66 -22.38 -0.07
N TYR A 41 28.15 -21.16 -0.22
CA TYR A 41 28.91 -19.91 -0.11
C TYR A 41 28.22 -18.97 0.89
N PRO A 42 28.26 -19.26 2.20
CA PRO A 42 27.48 -18.56 3.22
C PRO A 42 27.81 -17.06 3.30
N SER A 43 29.07 -16.66 3.10
CA SER A 43 29.47 -15.26 3.10
C SER A 43 28.87 -14.52 1.91
N LEU A 44 28.89 -15.14 0.72
CA LEU A 44 28.25 -14.57 -0.48
C LEU A 44 26.74 -14.50 -0.32
N LYS A 45 26.13 -15.57 0.21
CA LYS A 45 24.69 -15.65 0.49
C LYS A 45 24.26 -14.49 1.37
N ASN A 46 24.97 -14.26 2.48
CA ASN A 46 24.65 -13.19 3.42
C ASN A 46 24.77 -11.79 2.78
N GLU A 47 25.82 -11.55 1.99
CA GLU A 47 25.99 -10.27 1.27
C GLU A 47 24.90 -10.04 0.22
N VAL A 48 24.56 -11.07 -0.56
CA VAL A 48 23.47 -11.00 -1.55
C VAL A 48 22.13 -10.73 -0.87
N ILE A 49 21.81 -11.46 0.20
CA ILE A 49 20.60 -11.25 0.99
C ILE A 49 20.56 -9.83 1.54
N TYR A 50 21.67 -9.33 2.11
CA TYR A 50 21.76 -7.99 2.67
C TYR A 50 21.43 -6.92 1.62
N ARG A 51 22.07 -6.98 0.45
CA ARG A 51 21.83 -6.02 -0.64
C ARG A 51 20.40 -6.08 -1.15
N ILE A 52 19.87 -7.28 -1.34
CA ILE A 52 18.49 -7.47 -1.80
C ILE A 52 17.49 -6.93 -0.76
N LYS A 53 17.66 -7.24 0.53
CA LYS A 53 16.80 -6.74 1.62
C LYS A 53 16.82 -5.22 1.70
N SER A 54 18.00 -4.64 1.64
CA SER A 54 18.17 -3.18 1.61
C SER A 54 17.44 -2.57 0.42
N LYS A 55 17.58 -3.16 -0.77
CA LYS A 55 16.93 -2.65 -1.97
C LYS A 55 15.41 -2.78 -1.95
N ILE A 56 14.87 -3.90 -1.47
CA ILE A 56 13.43 -4.10 -1.29
C ILE A 56 12.87 -3.04 -0.34
N THR A 57 13.56 -2.79 0.78
CA THR A 57 13.15 -1.78 1.76
C THR A 57 13.10 -0.39 1.12
N GLN A 58 14.18 0.01 0.43
CA GLN A 58 14.24 1.29 -0.28
C GLN A 58 13.10 1.43 -1.30
N LEU A 59 12.89 0.43 -2.17
CA LEU A 59 11.85 0.49 -3.20
C LEU A 59 10.44 0.48 -2.61
N THR A 60 10.25 -0.17 -1.47
CA THR A 60 8.96 -0.19 -0.76
C THR A 60 8.63 1.22 -0.27
N GLU A 61 9.58 1.90 0.38
CA GLU A 61 9.40 3.28 0.84
C GLU A 61 9.18 4.26 -0.33
N GLU A 62 10.02 4.19 -1.38
CA GLU A 62 9.84 5.02 -2.59
C GLU A 62 8.45 4.84 -3.23
N THR A 63 7.93 3.61 -3.22
CA THR A 63 6.61 3.31 -3.80
C THR A 63 5.48 3.76 -2.88
N ARG A 64 5.66 3.62 -1.55
CA ARG A 64 4.71 4.10 -0.54
C ARG A 64 4.54 5.61 -0.65
N GLU A 65 5.64 6.37 -0.66
CA GLU A 65 5.61 7.84 -0.79
C GLU A 65 4.84 8.28 -2.04
N LYS A 66 5.15 7.68 -3.19
CA LYS A 66 4.45 8.00 -4.45
C LYS A 66 2.96 7.71 -4.42
N LEU A 67 2.55 6.63 -3.77
CA LEU A 67 1.13 6.31 -3.67
C LEU A 67 0.42 7.29 -2.73
N VAL A 68 1.06 7.66 -1.61
CA VAL A 68 0.53 8.67 -0.69
C VAL A 68 0.38 10.00 -1.43
N ASP A 69 1.36 10.42 -2.23
CA ASP A 69 1.27 11.63 -3.05
C ASP A 69 0.09 11.56 -4.04
N HIS A 70 -0.10 10.41 -4.69
CA HIS A 70 -1.24 10.21 -5.59
C HIS A 70 -2.58 10.26 -4.85
N CYS A 71 -2.65 9.62 -3.68
CA CYS A 71 -3.80 9.68 -2.79
C CYS A 71 -4.13 11.11 -2.36
N MET A 72 -3.12 11.90 -2.00
CA MET A 72 -3.29 13.30 -1.63
C MET A 72 -3.75 14.15 -2.82
N ALA A 73 -3.26 13.87 -4.03
CA ALA A 73 -3.73 14.55 -5.25
C ALA A 73 -5.22 14.29 -5.50
N GLU A 74 -5.68 13.05 -5.35
CA GLU A 74 -7.10 12.69 -5.47
C GLU A 74 -7.98 13.39 -4.41
N GLN A 75 -7.45 13.67 -3.22
CA GLN A 75 -8.17 14.42 -2.18
C GLN A 75 -8.39 15.91 -2.50
N LEU A 76 -7.57 16.49 -3.38
CA LEU A 76 -7.64 17.92 -3.69
C LEU A 76 -8.89 18.27 -4.50
N SER A 77 -9.30 17.41 -5.43
CA SER A 77 -10.46 17.64 -6.31
C SER A 77 -11.51 16.54 -6.20
N VAL A 78 -12.67 16.87 -5.62
CA VAL A 78 -13.87 16.01 -5.73
C VAL A 78 -14.48 16.22 -7.12
N ASN A 79 -14.21 15.29 -8.04
CA ASN A 79 -14.76 15.35 -9.39
C ASN A 79 -16.21 14.85 -9.42
N VAL A 80 -17.15 15.77 -9.19
CA VAL A 80 -18.59 15.52 -9.27
C VAL A 80 -19.07 15.34 -10.72
N GLY A 81 -18.25 15.69 -11.72
CA GLY A 81 -18.52 15.45 -13.15
C GLY A 81 -17.92 14.16 -13.68
N HIS A 82 -17.54 13.21 -12.81
CA HIS A 82 -17.01 11.92 -13.23
C HIS A 82 -18.09 11.15 -14.02
N PRO A 83 -17.79 10.50 -15.16
CA PRO A 83 -18.80 9.81 -15.97
C PRO A 83 -19.52 8.69 -15.22
N ASP A 84 -18.83 8.03 -14.28
CA ASP A 84 -19.43 7.01 -13.41
C ASP A 84 -20.22 7.61 -12.22
N TYR A 85 -20.27 8.95 -12.08
CA TYR A 85 -21.01 9.63 -11.02
C TYR A 85 -22.34 10.16 -11.54
N ASP A 86 -23.38 9.34 -11.42
CA ASP A 86 -24.73 9.70 -11.86
C ASP A 86 -25.53 10.36 -10.72
N ILE A 87 -25.70 11.67 -10.81
CA ILE A 87 -26.48 12.45 -9.83
C ILE A 87 -27.99 12.19 -10.01
N ASP A 88 -28.42 11.86 -11.22
CA ASP A 88 -29.83 11.69 -11.56
C ASP A 88 -30.39 10.39 -10.94
N GLU A 89 -29.54 9.37 -10.72
CA GLU A 89 -29.92 8.18 -9.94
C GLU A 89 -30.24 8.50 -8.46
N CYS A 90 -29.59 9.54 -7.91
CA CYS A 90 -29.80 10.00 -6.54
C CYS A 90 -31.11 10.82 -6.38
N SER A 91 -31.72 11.26 -7.49
CA SER A 91 -32.91 12.14 -7.51
C SER A 91 -34.16 11.55 -6.85
N SER A 92 -34.26 10.21 -6.79
CA SER A 92 -35.38 9.49 -6.15
C SER A 92 -35.50 9.73 -4.63
N ILE A 93 -34.41 10.19 -3.99
CA ILE A 93 -34.32 10.49 -2.55
C ILE A 93 -34.17 12.01 -2.32
N ALA A 94 -34.17 12.81 -3.40
CA ALA A 94 -34.00 14.25 -3.29
C ALA A 94 -35.08 14.86 -2.37
N PRO A 95 -34.68 15.62 -1.35
CA PRO A 95 -35.63 16.24 -0.44
C PRO A 95 -36.47 17.26 -1.21
N GLN A 96 -37.79 17.25 -1.01
CA GLN A 96 -38.68 18.24 -1.63
C GLN A 96 -38.21 19.67 -1.31
N VAL A 97 -38.20 20.52 -2.34
CA VAL A 97 -37.89 21.95 -2.22
C VAL A 97 -38.90 22.57 -1.24
N GLY A 98 -38.42 23.16 -0.14
CA GLY A 98 -39.25 23.89 0.83
C GLY A 98 -39.64 23.18 2.13
N CYS A 99 -39.08 22.01 2.43
CA CYS A 99 -39.47 21.28 3.65
C CYS A 99 -39.16 22.03 4.98
N THR A 100 -40.27 22.33 5.68
CA THR A 100 -40.48 22.71 7.09
C THR A 100 -39.61 23.84 7.66
N LYS A 101 -40.19 25.03 7.74
CA LYS A 101 -39.80 26.05 8.72
C LYS A 101 -40.26 25.57 10.11
N VAL A 102 -39.40 24.85 10.83
CA VAL A 102 -39.64 24.45 12.25
C VAL A 102 -39.88 25.66 13.18
N TRP A 103 -39.61 26.87 12.68
CA TRP A 103 -39.69 28.13 13.42
C TRP A 103 -41.07 28.78 13.44
N GLU A 104 -42.00 28.43 12.54
CA GLU A 104 -43.26 29.19 12.39
C GLU A 104 -44.40 28.70 13.32
N GLU A 105 -44.38 27.45 13.80
CA GLU A 105 -45.48 26.88 14.62
C GLU A 105 -45.48 27.31 16.10
N HIS A 106 -44.49 28.08 16.57
CA HIS A 106 -44.46 28.59 17.95
C HIS A 106 -44.74 30.09 18.09
N THR A 107 -45.18 30.75 17.02
CA THR A 107 -45.48 32.20 17.03
C THR A 107 -46.95 32.52 17.31
N GLU A 108 -47.77 31.54 17.68
CA GLU A 108 -49.19 31.75 18.04
C GLU A 108 -49.49 31.32 19.48
N VAL A 109 -48.75 31.84 20.46
CA VAL A 109 -49.31 32.00 21.81
C VAL A 109 -48.86 33.34 22.37
N GLY A 110 -49.75 34.32 22.26
CA GLY A 110 -49.87 35.44 23.20
C GLY A 110 -48.69 36.41 23.25
N VAL A 111 -48.89 37.57 22.65
CA VAL A 111 -48.25 38.81 23.13
C VAL A 111 -48.73 39.03 24.56
N ALA A 112 -47.96 38.54 25.53
CA ALA A 112 -48.09 38.90 26.93
C ALA A 112 -46.68 39.12 27.49
N ASP A 113 -46.38 40.41 27.64
CA ASP A 113 -45.37 41.06 28.47
C ASP A 113 -43.96 40.47 28.59
N GLY A 114 -43.00 41.34 28.29
CA GLY A 114 -41.59 41.09 28.47
C GLY A 114 -41.22 40.79 29.93
N ALA A 115 -40.57 39.64 30.12
CA ALA A 115 -39.53 39.44 31.12
C ALA A 115 -38.90 38.05 30.91
N HIS A 116 -37.58 37.98 30.89
CA HIS A 116 -36.76 36.79 31.14
C HIS A 116 -37.20 35.46 30.51
N ASN A 117 -36.78 35.21 29.27
CA ASN A 117 -36.66 33.83 28.77
C ASN A 117 -35.24 33.60 28.23
N ALA A 118 -34.27 33.65 29.15
CA ALA A 118 -33.01 32.98 28.94
C ALA A 118 -33.28 31.47 28.85
N ALA A 119 -33.11 30.93 27.63
CA ALA A 119 -32.95 29.52 27.27
C ALA A 119 -33.09 28.48 28.41
N ARG A 120 -34.32 27.96 28.64
CA ARG A 120 -34.50 26.73 29.41
C ARG A 120 -33.84 25.54 28.66
N PRO A 121 -33.02 24.70 29.33
CA PRO A 121 -32.38 23.52 28.72
C PRO A 121 -33.39 22.55 28.08
N GLU A 122 -34.57 22.41 28.70
CA GLU A 122 -35.66 21.53 28.25
C GLU A 122 -36.21 21.93 26.88
N ARG A 123 -36.32 23.23 26.58
CA ARG A 123 -36.73 23.69 25.23
C ARG A 123 -35.67 23.39 24.18
N ARG A 124 -34.39 23.39 24.54
CA ARG A 124 -33.29 23.09 23.62
C ARG A 124 -33.27 21.59 23.26
N GLU A 125 -33.48 20.73 24.25
CA GLU A 125 -33.57 19.27 24.03
C GLU A 125 -34.80 18.88 23.20
N GLU A 126 -35.94 19.52 23.44
CA GLU A 126 -37.16 19.29 22.63
C GLU A 126 -36.95 19.72 21.17
N LEU A 127 -36.34 20.90 20.95
CA LEU A 127 -36.06 21.40 19.60
C LEU A 127 -35.04 20.53 18.86
N LEU A 128 -34.02 20.02 19.57
CA LEU A 128 -33.08 19.04 19.02
C LEU A 128 -33.79 17.73 18.66
N ARG A 129 -34.71 17.24 19.50
CA ARG A 129 -35.50 16.03 19.21
C ARG A 129 -36.40 16.22 18.00
N MET A 130 -37.08 17.35 17.88
CA MET A 130 -37.89 17.71 16.71
C MET A 130 -37.05 17.84 15.43
N LEU A 131 -35.87 18.46 15.51
CA LEU A 131 -34.96 18.58 14.37
C LEU A 131 -34.38 17.22 13.95
N LEU A 132 -34.14 16.31 14.90
CA LEU A 132 -33.70 14.93 14.67
C LEU A 132 -34.82 14.05 14.10
N GLN A 133 -36.07 14.29 14.49
CA GLN A 133 -37.23 13.56 13.99
C GLN A 133 -37.78 14.10 12.66
N ASN A 134 -37.35 15.30 12.23
CA ASN A 134 -37.77 15.90 10.98
C ASN A 134 -37.43 15.02 9.76
N ASP A 135 -38.45 14.55 9.06
CA ASP A 135 -38.30 13.62 7.94
C ASP A 135 -37.58 14.25 6.74
N CYS A 136 -37.62 15.57 6.57
CA CYS A 136 -36.80 16.23 5.56
C CYS A 136 -35.31 16.19 5.92
N ASN A 137 -34.96 16.38 7.20
CA ASN A 137 -33.56 16.28 7.61
C ASN A 137 -33.06 14.84 7.42
N LYS A 138 -33.88 13.84 7.76
CA LYS A 138 -33.56 12.43 7.47
C LYS A 138 -33.34 12.18 5.97
N LYS A 139 -34.25 12.63 5.11
CA LYS A 139 -34.13 12.48 3.65
C LYS A 139 -32.90 13.23 3.09
N ARG A 140 -32.62 14.46 3.58
CA ARG A 140 -31.40 15.22 3.24
C ARG A 140 -30.14 14.45 3.62
N THR A 141 -30.07 13.92 4.84
CA THR A 141 -28.93 13.14 5.31
C THR A 141 -28.76 11.85 4.51
N GLN A 142 -29.85 11.15 4.20
CA GLN A 142 -29.83 9.95 3.36
C GLN A 142 -29.33 10.24 1.95
N PHE A 143 -29.84 11.31 1.33
CA PHE A 143 -29.40 11.77 0.01
C PHE A 143 -27.90 12.09 -0.01
N VAL A 144 -27.42 12.90 0.95
CA VAL A 144 -25.99 13.24 1.07
C VAL A 144 -25.14 12.00 1.36
N SER A 145 -25.63 11.08 2.19
CA SER A 145 -24.93 9.82 2.49
C SER A 145 -24.77 8.95 1.25
N ARG A 146 -25.81 8.85 0.42
CA ARG A 146 -25.77 8.09 -0.84
C ARG A 146 -24.79 8.72 -1.82
N MET A 147 -24.89 10.04 -2.05
CA MET A 147 -23.92 10.77 -2.88
C MET A 147 -22.46 10.56 -2.44
N ILE A 148 -22.20 10.55 -1.13
CA ILE A 148 -20.86 10.29 -0.58
C ILE A 148 -20.44 8.84 -0.83
N THR A 149 -21.35 7.89 -0.67
CA THR A 149 -21.07 6.45 -0.85
C THR A 149 -20.71 6.15 -2.30
N ASP A 150 -21.53 6.62 -3.25
CA ASP A 150 -21.34 6.41 -4.69
C ASP A 150 -20.00 7.01 -5.15
N TYR A 151 -19.68 8.22 -4.67
CA TYR A 151 -18.40 8.85 -4.97
C TYR A 151 -17.21 8.08 -4.37
N LEU A 152 -17.33 7.58 -3.14
CA LEU A 152 -16.27 6.80 -2.50
C LEU A 152 -16.03 5.45 -3.18
N GLU A 153 -17.04 4.87 -3.81
CA GLU A 153 -16.88 3.63 -4.59
C GLU A 153 -16.02 3.86 -5.84
N ILE A 154 -16.27 4.96 -6.56
CA ILE A 154 -15.44 5.38 -7.70
C ILE A 154 -13.99 5.61 -7.24
N VAL A 155 -13.81 6.35 -6.16
CA VAL A 155 -12.48 6.63 -5.59
C VAL A 155 -11.79 5.32 -5.18
N LYS A 156 -12.48 4.41 -4.49
CA LYS A 156 -11.94 3.11 -4.08
C LYS A 156 -11.46 2.31 -5.29
N LYS A 157 -12.24 2.28 -6.37
CA LYS A 157 -11.88 1.60 -7.63
C LYS A 157 -10.63 2.21 -8.26
N ASN A 158 -10.57 3.55 -8.34
CA ASN A 158 -9.41 4.26 -8.89
C ASN A 158 -8.15 4.02 -8.05
N VAL A 159 -8.23 4.24 -6.74
CA VAL A 159 -7.12 4.02 -5.79
C VAL A 159 -6.63 2.58 -5.83
N SER A 160 -7.52 1.59 -5.91
CA SER A 160 -7.14 0.18 -6.03
C SER A 160 -6.37 -0.08 -7.33
N HIS A 161 -6.85 0.43 -8.45
CA HIS A 161 -6.18 0.29 -9.75
C HIS A 161 -4.78 0.94 -9.74
N VAL A 162 -4.70 2.17 -9.24
CA VAL A 162 -3.44 2.90 -9.14
C VAL A 162 -2.47 2.24 -8.15
N TYR A 163 -2.97 1.68 -7.04
CA TYR A 163 -2.19 0.87 -6.12
C TYR A 163 -1.49 -0.29 -6.84
N PHE A 164 -2.25 -1.09 -7.60
CA PHE A 164 -1.69 -2.22 -8.35
C PHE A 164 -0.65 -1.79 -9.39
N ILE A 165 -0.91 -0.69 -10.12
CA ILE A 165 0.05 -0.12 -11.07
C ILE A 165 1.34 0.27 -10.35
N ASN A 166 1.25 0.99 -9.23
CA ASN A 166 2.43 1.45 -8.50
C ASN A 166 3.26 0.28 -7.97
N ILE A 167 2.62 -0.72 -7.35
CA ILE A 167 3.29 -1.94 -6.88
C ILE A 167 4.00 -2.64 -8.05
N LYS A 168 3.30 -2.85 -9.17
CA LYS A 168 3.86 -3.55 -10.32
C LYS A 168 5.08 -2.83 -10.91
N TYR A 169 4.97 -1.52 -11.15
CA TYR A 169 6.00 -0.77 -11.88
C TYR A 169 7.11 -0.23 -10.98
N PHE A 170 6.78 0.36 -9.83
CA PHE A 170 7.78 1.01 -8.98
C PHE A 170 8.41 0.07 -7.96
N LEU A 171 7.73 -1.01 -7.55
CA LEU A 171 8.33 -2.01 -6.67
C LEU A 171 8.83 -3.21 -7.47
N VAL A 172 7.93 -4.02 -8.04
CA VAL A 172 8.28 -5.32 -8.63
C VAL A 172 9.20 -5.16 -9.84
N PHE A 173 8.82 -4.35 -10.83
CA PHE A 173 9.60 -4.18 -12.05
C PHE A 173 10.97 -3.52 -11.78
N LYS A 174 11.03 -2.49 -10.94
CA LYS A 174 12.31 -1.90 -10.53
C LYS A 174 13.20 -2.90 -9.79
N PHE A 175 12.61 -3.71 -8.89
CA PHE A 175 13.33 -4.72 -8.15
C PHE A 175 13.90 -5.80 -9.10
N MET A 176 13.10 -6.32 -10.02
CA MET A 176 13.57 -7.29 -11.02
C MET A 176 14.68 -6.71 -11.92
N ASN A 177 14.56 -5.44 -12.32
CA ASN A 177 15.62 -4.76 -13.05
C ASN A 177 16.90 -4.63 -12.22
N TYR A 178 16.78 -4.34 -10.92
CA TYR A 178 17.92 -4.31 -10.01
C TYR A 178 18.63 -5.66 -9.96
N LEU A 179 17.89 -6.76 -9.74
CA LEU A 179 18.45 -8.11 -9.71
C LEU A 179 19.20 -8.46 -10.99
N ASN A 180 18.60 -8.16 -12.14
CA ASN A 180 19.14 -8.56 -13.43
C ASN A 180 20.33 -7.70 -13.89
N LYS A 181 20.29 -6.38 -13.63
CA LYS A 181 21.24 -5.43 -14.21
C LYS A 181 22.24 -4.87 -13.22
N LYS A 182 21.83 -4.63 -11.97
CA LYS A 182 22.64 -3.88 -11.00
C LYS A 182 23.30 -4.77 -9.96
N LEU A 183 22.61 -5.78 -9.44
CA LEU A 183 23.15 -6.63 -8.39
C LEU A 183 24.48 -7.29 -8.80
N LYS A 184 24.57 -7.82 -10.02
CA LYS A 184 25.82 -8.41 -10.54
C LYS A 184 26.97 -7.40 -10.60
N ILE A 185 26.68 -6.17 -11.05
CA ILE A 185 27.66 -5.10 -11.14
C ILE A 185 28.10 -4.70 -9.73
N GLU A 186 27.16 -4.46 -8.83
CA GLU A 186 27.43 -4.07 -7.45
C GLU A 186 28.21 -5.13 -6.68
N LEU A 187 27.92 -6.40 -6.91
CA LEU A 187 28.75 -7.49 -6.39
C LEU A 187 30.14 -7.40 -7.04
N GLY A 188 30.26 -7.42 -8.36
CA GLY A 188 31.59 -7.41 -9.01
C GLY A 188 32.47 -6.19 -8.72
N SER A 189 31.90 -4.98 -8.63
CA SER A 189 32.65 -3.73 -8.47
C SER A 189 32.94 -3.38 -7.01
N ASN A 190 32.06 -3.75 -6.07
CA ASN A 190 32.23 -3.44 -4.65
C ASN A 190 32.68 -4.65 -3.83
N TRP A 191 33.39 -5.60 -4.43
CA TRP A 191 34.07 -6.65 -3.66
C TRP A 191 35.15 -6.02 -2.78
N THR A 192 34.78 -5.77 -1.52
CA THR A 192 35.74 -5.38 -0.49
C THR A 192 36.80 -6.48 -0.37
N SER A 193 38.05 -6.07 -0.10
CA SER A 193 39.15 -7.01 0.15
C SER A 193 38.81 -8.03 1.24
N ASN A 194 37.98 -7.63 2.20
CA ASN A 194 37.47 -8.49 3.27
C ASN A 194 36.54 -9.57 2.73
N LEU A 195 35.52 -9.23 1.92
CA LEU A 195 34.62 -10.24 1.35
C LEU A 195 35.36 -11.25 0.46
N LYS A 196 36.37 -10.80 -0.30
CA LYS A 196 37.24 -11.71 -1.07
C LYS A 196 37.95 -12.74 -0.19
N LYS A 197 38.45 -12.32 0.98
CA LYS A 197 39.11 -13.22 1.94
C LYS A 197 38.12 -14.21 2.53
N THR A 198 36.93 -13.77 2.94
CA THR A 198 35.91 -14.66 3.50
C THR A 198 35.36 -15.62 2.44
N LEU A 199 35.20 -15.18 1.20
CA LEU A 199 34.79 -16.06 0.10
C LEU A 199 35.87 -17.10 -0.22
N ALA A 200 37.15 -16.74 -0.13
CA ALA A 200 38.23 -17.71 -0.29
C ALA A 200 38.19 -18.80 0.80
N GLN A 201 37.78 -18.44 2.02
CA GLN A 201 37.54 -19.39 3.12
C GLN A 201 36.33 -20.27 2.84
N ASP A 202 35.19 -19.70 2.41
CA ASP A 202 34.00 -20.47 2.02
C ASP A 202 34.32 -21.51 0.93
N CYS A 203 35.23 -21.17 0.01
CA CYS A 203 35.64 -22.03 -1.10
C CYS A 203 36.77 -23.02 -0.75
N GLU A 204 37.34 -23.00 0.46
CA GLU A 204 38.52 -23.81 0.78
C GLU A 204 38.24 -25.31 0.66
N GLU A 205 37.08 -25.78 1.14
CA GLU A 205 36.63 -27.16 0.96
C GLU A 205 36.42 -27.53 -0.51
N ASP A 206 35.93 -26.58 -1.32
CA ASP A 206 35.74 -26.77 -2.76
C ASP A 206 37.08 -26.89 -3.49
N PHE A 207 38.05 -26.06 -3.13
CA PHE A 207 39.41 -26.14 -3.66
C PHE A 207 40.06 -27.46 -3.27
N LYS A 208 39.90 -27.90 -2.02
CA LYS A 208 40.41 -29.19 -1.57
C LYS A 208 39.76 -30.35 -2.32
N ARG A 209 38.43 -30.38 -2.43
CA ARG A 209 37.70 -31.42 -3.17
C ARG A 209 38.08 -31.44 -4.65
N LYS A 210 38.30 -30.26 -5.25
CA LYS A 210 38.79 -30.13 -6.63
C LYS A 210 40.19 -30.73 -6.77
N ALA A 211 41.12 -30.38 -5.88
CA ALA A 211 42.48 -30.93 -5.89
C ALA A 211 42.48 -32.46 -5.72
N GLU A 212 41.64 -32.99 -4.83
CA GLU A 212 41.45 -34.44 -4.66
C GLU A 212 40.90 -35.11 -5.92
N MET A 213 39.92 -34.50 -6.60
CA MET A 213 39.40 -35.01 -7.87
C MET A 213 40.44 -34.98 -8.97
N GLU A 214 41.19 -33.89 -9.10
CA GLU A 214 42.26 -33.76 -10.09
C GLU A 214 43.35 -34.81 -9.89
N ALA A 215 43.74 -35.08 -8.64
CA ALA A 215 44.68 -36.15 -8.31
C ALA A 215 44.13 -37.52 -8.73
N LYS A 216 42.86 -37.83 -8.43
CA LYS A 216 42.21 -39.09 -8.84
C LYS A 216 42.14 -39.24 -10.36
N CYS A 217 41.78 -38.18 -11.08
CA CYS A 217 41.77 -38.18 -12.54
C CYS A 217 43.17 -38.44 -13.12
N LYS A 218 44.21 -37.86 -12.52
CA LYS A 218 45.59 -38.11 -12.92
C LYS A 218 45.97 -39.59 -12.74
N TYR A 219 45.69 -40.18 -11.58
CA TYR A 219 45.96 -41.61 -11.34
C TYR A 219 45.19 -42.52 -12.30
N LEU A 220 43.93 -42.21 -12.59
CA LEU A 220 43.15 -42.95 -13.59
C LEU A 220 43.74 -42.83 -14.99
N GLY A 221 44.24 -41.66 -15.36
CA GLY A 221 44.93 -41.43 -16.62
C GLY A 221 46.22 -42.25 -16.75
N GLU A 222 47.02 -42.28 -15.69
CA GLU A 222 48.25 -43.09 -15.60
C GLU A 222 47.94 -44.59 -15.68
N ALA A 223 46.93 -45.07 -14.94
CA ALA A 223 46.49 -46.46 -14.98
C ALA A 223 46.00 -46.87 -16.38
N LEU A 224 45.22 -46.00 -17.03
CA LEU A 224 44.73 -46.24 -18.38
C LEU A 224 45.86 -46.25 -19.42
N ALA A 225 46.90 -45.42 -19.24
CA ALA A 225 48.09 -45.45 -20.08
C ALA A 225 48.88 -46.77 -19.92
N LEU A 226 48.99 -47.29 -18.69
CA LEU A 226 49.62 -48.58 -18.42
C LEU A 226 48.86 -49.74 -19.07
N ILE A 227 47.53 -49.77 -18.95
CA ILE A 227 46.69 -50.82 -19.57
C ILE A 227 46.85 -50.83 -21.10
N LYS A 228 46.96 -49.65 -21.73
CA LYS A 228 47.15 -49.53 -23.18
C LYS A 228 48.56 -49.93 -23.66
N ALA A 229 49.54 -49.98 -22.76
CA ALA A 229 50.91 -50.34 -23.08
C ALA A 229 51.17 -51.86 -23.02
N PHE A 230 50.26 -52.61 -22.38
CA PHE A 230 50.19 -54.08 -22.43
C PHE A 230 49.48 -54.55 -23.70
#